data_AF-A0A8T6Y8Z2-F1
#
_entry.id   AF-A0A8T6Y8Z2-F1
#
_cell.length_a   1.000
_cell.length_b   1.000
_cell.length_c   1.000
_cell.angle_alpha   90.00
_cell.angle_beta   90.00
_cell.angle_gamma   90.00
#
_symmetry.space_group_name_H-M   'P 1'
#
loop_
_entity.id
_entity.type
_entity.pdbx_description
1 polymer ?
#
loop_
_entity_poly.entity_id
_entity_poly.type
_entity_poly.pdbx_seq_one_letter_code
_entity_poly.pdbx_strand_id
1 'polypeptide(L)'
;MSNDINYPEVIGTREDRGKAIAEKNGQIIRINDNLYKVKSQSSDTLYDVKYTEIGWKCTCPDHTTRGVQCKHIYAVEISFAIRKEVEVRKISPITISDCMFCGSANIVKDGLRHNKHGDIQKFYCNDCNQYFSFNIGFEKMKHNPQAVTTAMQLYFSGESLRNTQKSLEFIGVKVSHQTISNWIEKYSLLMKKYVDKLKPQVGDT
;
A
#
# COMPACT_ATOMS: atom_id res chain seq x y z
N MET A 1 22.58 -44.90 20.50
CA MET A 1 21.11 -45.09 20.60
C MET A 1 20.51 -43.72 20.77
N SER A 2 20.21 -43.08 19.65
CA SER A 2 19.64 -41.73 19.59
C SER A 2 18.14 -41.87 19.66
N ASN A 3 17.52 -41.38 20.74
CA ASN A 3 16.08 -41.34 20.89
C ASN A 3 15.54 -40.19 20.04
N ASP A 4 15.07 -40.50 18.84
CA ASP A 4 14.21 -39.62 18.06
C ASP A 4 12.85 -39.53 18.76
N ILE A 5 12.69 -38.50 19.59
CA ILE A 5 11.39 -38.15 20.18
C ILE A 5 10.56 -37.51 19.07
N ASN A 6 9.71 -38.34 18.46
CA ASN A 6 8.68 -37.95 17.53
C ASN A 6 7.61 -37.12 18.28
N TYR A 7 7.69 -35.79 18.17
CA TYR A 7 6.63 -34.89 18.61
C TYR A 7 5.42 -35.05 17.67
N PRO A 8 4.20 -35.33 18.19
CA PRO A 8 3.03 -35.45 17.34
C PRO A 8 2.77 -34.11 16.65
N GLU A 9 2.78 -34.11 15.31
CA GLU A 9 2.37 -32.95 14.51
C GLU A 9 0.99 -32.50 14.98
N VAL A 10 0.91 -31.31 15.57
CA VAL A 10 -0.36 -30.69 15.93
C VAL A 10 -1.12 -30.46 14.62
N ILE A 11 -2.12 -31.29 14.36
CA ILE A 11 -3.04 -31.16 13.24
C ILE A 11 -3.85 -29.88 13.50
N GLY A 12 -3.33 -28.73 13.05
CA GLY A 12 -3.99 -27.44 13.17
C GLY A 12 -5.42 -27.48 12.63
N THR A 13 -6.27 -26.63 13.17
CA THR A 13 -7.69 -26.56 12.79
C THR A 13 -7.85 -26.23 11.29
N ARG A 14 -9.06 -26.39 10.75
CA ARG A 14 -9.34 -25.99 9.36
C ARG A 14 -9.07 -24.51 9.11
N GLU A 15 -9.34 -23.69 10.13
CA GLU A 15 -9.06 -22.27 10.13
C GLU A 15 -7.56 -21.98 10.07
N ASP A 16 -6.76 -22.61 10.95
CA ASP A 16 -5.29 -22.45 10.94
C ASP A 16 -4.68 -22.82 9.58
N ARG A 17 -5.18 -23.91 8.99
CA ARG A 17 -4.75 -24.34 7.65
C ARG A 17 -5.20 -23.36 6.57
N GLY A 18 -6.38 -22.75 6.72
CA GLY A 18 -6.86 -21.71 5.81
C GLY A 18 -6.03 -20.44 5.90
N LYS A 19 -5.67 -20.02 7.11
CA LYS A 19 -4.75 -18.90 7.36
C LYS A 19 -3.39 -19.14 6.72
N ALA A 20 -2.82 -20.34 6.88
CA ALA A 20 -1.57 -20.72 6.24
C ALA A 20 -1.62 -20.71 4.71
N ILE A 21 -2.79 -20.94 4.10
CA ILE A 21 -2.99 -20.79 2.64
C ILE A 21 -3.01 -19.31 2.27
N ALA A 22 -3.73 -18.48 3.02
CA ALA A 22 -3.85 -17.04 2.75
C ALA A 22 -2.52 -16.28 2.88
N GLU A 23 -1.65 -16.69 3.80
CA GLU A 23 -0.33 -16.07 4.01
C GLU A 23 0.70 -16.43 2.93
N LYS A 24 0.50 -17.53 2.20
CA LYS A 24 1.41 -17.96 1.13
C LYS A 24 1.05 -17.31 -0.21
N ASN A 25 2.05 -16.67 -0.83
CA ASN A 25 1.90 -16.07 -2.15
C ASN A 25 1.51 -17.11 -3.21
N GLY A 26 0.62 -16.73 -4.12
CA GLY A 26 0.22 -17.54 -5.28
C GLY A 26 -0.72 -18.72 -4.98
N GLN A 27 -1.19 -18.90 -3.74
CA GLN A 27 -2.11 -20.00 -3.40
C GLN A 27 -3.58 -19.67 -3.72
N ILE A 28 -3.94 -18.39 -3.74
CA ILE A 28 -5.31 -17.92 -4.01
C ILE A 28 -5.27 -17.07 -5.28
N ILE A 29 -6.00 -17.51 -6.30
CA ILE A 29 -6.13 -16.84 -7.59
C ILE A 29 -7.55 -16.28 -7.66
N ARG A 30 -7.69 -14.96 -7.73
CA ARG A 30 -8.98 -14.30 -7.92
C ARG A 30 -9.35 -14.35 -9.40
N ILE A 31 -10.57 -14.81 -9.70
CA ILE A 31 -11.14 -14.75 -11.04
C ILE A 31 -12.03 -13.51 -11.16
N ASN A 32 -12.87 -13.27 -10.15
CA ASN A 32 -13.69 -12.07 -10.01
C ASN A 32 -14.06 -11.86 -8.52
N ASP A 33 -15.00 -10.96 -8.22
CA ASP A 33 -15.39 -10.62 -6.85
C ASP A 33 -15.93 -11.81 -6.07
N ASN A 34 -16.62 -12.72 -6.77
CA ASN A 34 -17.38 -13.83 -6.20
C ASN A 34 -16.79 -15.20 -6.51
N LEU A 35 -15.65 -15.29 -7.21
CA LEU A 35 -15.02 -16.56 -7.59
C LEU A 35 -13.50 -16.52 -7.44
N TYR A 36 -13.00 -17.52 -6.72
CA TYR A 36 -11.59 -17.76 -6.45
C TYR A 36 -11.22 -19.19 -6.83
N LYS A 37 -9.95 -19.38 -7.20
CA LYS A 37 -9.31 -20.68 -7.29
C LYS A 37 -8.26 -20.79 -6.20
N VAL A 38 -8.30 -21.87 -5.42
CA VAL A 38 -7.38 -22.08 -4.30
C VAL A 38 -6.61 -23.37 -4.52
N LYS A 39 -5.29 -23.29 -4.40
CA LYS A 39 -4.39 -24.44 -4.57
C LYS A 39 -4.50 -25.41 -3.41
N SER A 40 -4.53 -26.69 -3.73
CA SER A 40 -4.39 -27.77 -2.75
C SER A 40 -3.01 -27.69 -2.08
N GLN A 41 -2.95 -27.98 -0.78
CA GLN A 41 -1.67 -28.04 -0.06
C GLN A 41 -0.88 -29.34 -0.33
N SER A 42 -1.57 -30.37 -0.83
CA SER A 42 -1.00 -31.72 -1.03
C SER A 42 -0.90 -32.13 -2.49
N SER A 43 -1.41 -31.31 -3.41
CA SER A 43 -1.38 -31.58 -4.85
C SER A 43 -1.38 -30.27 -5.64
N ASP A 44 -1.14 -30.34 -6.95
CA ASP A 44 -1.22 -29.18 -7.84
C ASP A 44 -2.66 -28.81 -8.25
N THR A 45 -3.65 -29.50 -7.70
CA THR A 45 -5.07 -29.30 -8.01
C THR A 45 -5.57 -27.96 -7.47
N LEU A 46 -6.36 -27.26 -8.27
CA LEU A 46 -7.06 -26.02 -7.87
C LEU A 46 -8.54 -26.31 -7.61
N TYR A 47 -9.07 -25.76 -6.52
CA TYR A 47 -10.49 -25.83 -6.19
C TYR A 47 -11.15 -24.48 -6.38
N ASP A 48 -12.37 -24.48 -6.93
CA ASP A 48 -13.18 -23.28 -7.10
C ASP A 48 -13.89 -22.99 -5.78
N VAL A 49 -13.83 -21.73 -5.34
CA VAL A 49 -14.55 -21.20 -4.19
C VAL A 49 -15.43 -20.05 -4.68
N LYS A 50 -16.74 -20.24 -4.64
CA LYS A 50 -17.75 -19.32 -5.19
C LYS A 50 -18.64 -18.78 -4.08
N TYR A 51 -18.91 -17.48 -4.10
CA TYR A 51 -19.90 -16.86 -3.23
C TYR A 51 -21.31 -17.14 -3.78
N THR A 52 -22.19 -17.65 -2.92
CA THR A 52 -23.59 -17.95 -3.22
C THR A 52 -24.48 -17.30 -2.17
N GLU A 53 -25.80 -17.34 -2.35
CA GLU A 53 -26.77 -16.76 -1.40
C GLU A 53 -26.68 -17.36 0.02
N ILE A 54 -26.16 -18.59 0.13
CA ILE A 54 -26.03 -19.33 1.39
C ILE A 54 -24.59 -19.19 1.96
N GLY A 55 -23.70 -18.49 1.26
CA GLY A 55 -22.30 -18.28 1.64
C GLY A 55 -21.30 -18.87 0.65
N TRP A 56 -20.06 -19.05 1.09
CA TRP A 56 -18.97 -19.57 0.27
C TRP A 56 -19.07 -21.07 0.06
N LYS A 57 -19.06 -21.50 -1.20
CA LYS A 57 -19.10 -22.91 -1.60
C LYS A 57 -17.79 -23.29 -2.30
N CYS A 58 -17.16 -24.36 -1.83
CA CYS A 58 -15.90 -24.86 -2.37
C CYS A 58 -16.05 -26.21 -3.09
N THR A 59 -15.33 -26.45 -4.19
CA THR A 59 -15.35 -27.72 -4.92
C THR A 59 -14.44 -28.80 -4.34
N CYS A 60 -13.76 -28.54 -3.21
CA CYS A 60 -12.85 -29.52 -2.62
C CYS A 60 -13.59 -30.68 -1.92
N PRO A 61 -13.00 -31.89 -1.86
CA PRO A 61 -13.63 -33.04 -1.21
C PRO A 61 -14.08 -32.79 0.24
N ASP A 62 -13.31 -32.06 1.05
CA ASP A 62 -13.67 -31.79 2.46
C ASP A 62 -14.96 -30.97 2.60
N HIS A 63 -15.28 -30.10 1.62
CA HIS A 63 -16.52 -29.33 1.62
C HIS A 63 -17.66 -30.08 0.93
N THR A 64 -17.40 -30.69 -0.22
CA THR A 64 -18.44 -31.38 -1.00
C THR A 64 -18.98 -32.63 -0.30
N THR A 65 -18.13 -33.34 0.45
CA THR A 65 -18.54 -34.57 1.15
C THR A 65 -19.09 -34.31 2.55
N ARG A 66 -18.52 -33.35 3.29
CA ARG A 66 -18.88 -33.11 4.70
C ARG A 66 -19.79 -31.91 4.91
N GLY A 67 -19.96 -31.05 3.91
CA GLY A 67 -20.75 -29.82 4.00
C GLY A 67 -20.17 -28.77 4.96
N VAL A 68 -18.94 -28.95 5.45
CA VAL A 68 -18.31 -28.05 6.43
C VAL A 68 -17.49 -26.95 5.77
N GLN A 69 -17.27 -25.86 6.48
CA GLN A 69 -16.33 -24.81 6.06
C GLN A 69 -14.91 -25.39 6.00
N CYS A 70 -14.41 -25.55 4.78
CA CYS A 70 -13.08 -26.12 4.55
C CYS A 70 -12.00 -25.03 4.63
N LYS A 71 -10.73 -25.45 4.74
CA LYS A 71 -9.57 -24.54 4.75
C LYS A 71 -9.52 -23.57 3.56
N HIS A 72 -9.99 -23.99 2.37
CA HIS A 72 -10.01 -23.13 1.20
C HIS A 72 -11.05 -21.99 1.32
N ILE A 73 -12.17 -22.25 2.01
CA ILE A 73 -13.17 -21.21 2.30
C ILE A 73 -12.58 -20.20 3.30
N TYR A 74 -12.00 -20.67 4.41
CA TYR A 74 -11.29 -19.80 5.36
C TYR A 74 -10.24 -18.92 4.68
N ALA A 75 -9.43 -19.52 3.79
CA ALA A 75 -8.42 -18.77 3.04
C ALA A 75 -9.02 -17.67 2.15
N VAL A 76 -10.14 -17.97 1.48
CA VAL A 76 -10.85 -17.01 0.62
C VAL A 76 -11.53 -15.92 1.43
N GLU A 77 -12.12 -16.24 2.60
CA GLU A 77 -12.70 -15.25 3.50
C GLU A 77 -11.66 -14.25 3.99
N ILE A 78 -10.48 -14.72 4.40
CA ILE A 78 -9.36 -13.85 4.77
C ILE A 78 -8.96 -12.98 3.58
N SER A 79 -8.74 -13.58 2.41
CA SER A 79 -8.37 -12.85 1.19
C SER A 79 -9.43 -11.80 0.79
N PHE A 80 -10.71 -12.12 0.96
CA PHE A 80 -11.84 -11.25 0.68
C PHE A 80 -11.92 -10.10 1.68
N ALA A 81 -11.76 -10.36 2.97
CA ALA A 81 -11.74 -9.35 4.02
C ALA A 81 -10.61 -8.34 3.82
N ILE A 82 -9.38 -8.82 3.55
CA ILE A 82 -8.23 -7.96 3.25
C ILE A 82 -8.54 -7.05 2.05
N ARG A 83 -9.11 -7.59 0.97
CA ARG A 83 -9.47 -6.78 -0.20
C ARG A 83 -10.52 -5.73 0.12
N LYS A 84 -11.56 -6.10 0.87
CA LYS A 84 -12.60 -5.17 1.30
C LYS A 84 -12.02 -4.02 2.13
N GLU A 85 -11.05 -4.31 3.00
CA GLU A 85 -10.33 -3.28 3.76
C GLU A 85 -9.48 -2.37 2.86
N VAL A 86 -8.75 -2.94 1.89
CA VAL A 86 -7.97 -2.17 0.92
C VAL A 86 -8.87 -1.29 0.04
N GLU A 87 -10.06 -1.75 -0.34
CA GLU A 87 -11.02 -0.96 -1.12
C GLU A 87 -11.49 0.29 -0.37
N VAL A 88 -11.74 0.19 0.94
CA VAL A 88 -12.08 1.35 1.79
C VAL A 88 -10.92 2.35 1.89
N ARG A 89 -9.67 1.87 1.83
CA ARG A 89 -8.46 2.69 1.98
C ARG A 89 -7.87 3.16 0.65
N LYS A 90 -8.58 3.04 -0.47
CA LYS A 90 -8.10 3.53 -1.77
C LYS A 90 -7.76 5.02 -1.68
N ILE A 91 -6.49 5.34 -1.86
CA ILE A 91 -6.04 6.72 -2.00
C ILE A 91 -6.54 7.20 -3.37
N SER A 92 -7.52 8.10 -3.39
CA SER A 92 -7.97 8.74 -4.63
C SER A 92 -6.82 9.54 -5.24
N PRO A 93 -6.66 9.56 -6.58
CA PRO A 93 -5.70 10.45 -7.21
C PRO A 93 -6.02 11.89 -6.79
N ILE A 94 -5.00 12.65 -6.42
CA ILE A 94 -5.16 14.05 -6.03
C ILE A 94 -5.45 14.83 -7.30
N THR A 95 -6.73 15.06 -7.59
CA THR A 95 -7.15 15.98 -8.65
C THR A 95 -7.14 17.39 -8.11
N ILE A 96 -6.40 18.26 -8.78
CA ILE A 96 -6.40 19.69 -8.52
C ILE A 96 -7.75 20.24 -9.02
N SER A 97 -8.70 20.42 -8.11
CA SER A 97 -10.03 20.97 -8.41
C SER A 97 -10.17 22.43 -7.99
N ASP A 98 -9.54 22.84 -6.88
CA ASP A 98 -9.89 24.07 -6.20
C ASP A 98 -8.71 25.04 -6.01
N CYS A 99 -9.01 26.34 -6.08
CA CYS A 99 -8.02 27.39 -5.93
C CYS A 99 -7.53 27.43 -4.49
N MET A 100 -6.22 27.40 -4.28
CA MET A 100 -5.62 27.43 -2.94
C MET A 100 -5.81 28.75 -2.18
N PHE A 101 -6.29 29.81 -2.84
CA PHE A 101 -6.51 31.12 -2.24
C PHE A 101 -7.98 31.42 -1.92
N CYS A 102 -8.91 31.02 -2.80
CA CYS A 102 -10.33 31.34 -2.65
C CYS A 102 -11.26 30.12 -2.65
N GLY A 103 -10.76 28.91 -2.90
CA GLY A 103 -11.55 27.69 -2.94
C GLY A 103 -12.43 27.52 -4.20
N SER A 104 -12.34 28.43 -5.17
CA SER A 104 -13.09 28.31 -6.43
C SER A 104 -12.58 27.17 -7.31
N ALA A 105 -13.50 26.49 -8.00
CA ALA A 105 -13.21 25.49 -9.02
C ALA A 105 -12.87 26.10 -10.41
N ASN A 106 -13.01 27.42 -10.58
CA ASN A 106 -12.78 28.13 -11.85
C ASN A 106 -11.28 28.35 -12.11
N ILE A 107 -10.54 27.25 -12.27
CA ILE A 107 -9.09 27.26 -12.47
C ILE A 107 -8.76 26.78 -13.89
N VAL A 108 -7.85 27.47 -14.54
CA VAL A 108 -7.30 27.08 -15.84
C VAL A 108 -5.80 26.86 -15.76
N LYS A 109 -5.29 25.95 -16.59
CA LYS A 109 -3.85 25.78 -16.81
C LYS A 109 -3.35 26.94 -17.67
N ASP A 110 -2.42 27.72 -17.15
CA ASP A 110 -1.89 28.91 -17.84
C ASP A 110 -0.35 28.86 -17.91
N GLY A 111 0.13 28.01 -18.81
CA GLY A 111 1.56 27.86 -19.12
C GLY A 111 2.37 27.04 -18.11
N LEU A 112 3.67 26.92 -18.40
CA LEU A 112 4.64 26.20 -17.57
C LEU A 112 5.68 27.17 -17.01
N ARG A 113 6.06 26.94 -15.76
CA ARG A 113 7.23 27.58 -15.16
C ARG A 113 8.42 26.65 -15.31
N HIS A 114 9.39 27.06 -16.11
CA HIS A 114 10.65 26.34 -16.28
C HIS A 114 11.60 26.64 -15.11
N ASN A 115 11.95 25.62 -14.33
CA ASN A 115 13.01 25.70 -13.33
C ASN A 115 14.19 24.79 -13.74
N LYS A 116 15.36 24.99 -13.14
CA LYS A 116 16.55 24.15 -13.36
C LYS A 116 16.30 22.64 -13.13
N HIS A 117 15.29 22.29 -12.33
CA HIS A 117 14.99 20.92 -11.91
C HIS A 117 13.69 20.36 -12.50
N GLY A 118 13.10 21.04 -13.49
CA GLY A 118 11.91 20.60 -14.19
C GLY A 118 10.87 21.70 -14.37
N ASP A 119 9.84 21.37 -15.13
CA ASP A 119 8.74 22.25 -15.43
C ASP A 119 7.62 22.07 -14.41
N ILE A 120 7.06 23.19 -13.95
CA ILE A 120 5.94 23.19 -13.02
C ILE A 120 4.75 23.84 -13.71
N GLN A 121 3.62 23.13 -13.72
CA GLN A 121 2.37 23.67 -14.25
C GLN A 121 1.92 24.89 -13.44
N LYS A 122 1.68 25.99 -14.14
CA LYS A 122 1.09 27.21 -13.57
C LYS A 122 -0.42 27.16 -13.80
N PHE A 123 -1.16 27.56 -12.78
CA PHE A 123 -2.61 27.63 -12.76
C PHE A 123 -3.03 29.06 -12.50
N TYR A 124 -4.12 29.47 -13.14
CA TYR A 124 -4.76 30.77 -12.97
C TYR A 124 -6.20 30.55 -12.49
N CYS A 125 -6.60 31.27 -11.45
CA CYS A 125 -7.99 31.28 -11.00
C CYS A 125 -8.72 32.49 -11.60
N ASN A 126 -9.81 32.23 -12.33
CA ASN A 126 -10.62 33.29 -12.95
C ASN A 126 -11.42 34.12 -11.93
N ASP A 127 -11.67 33.59 -10.74
CA ASP A 127 -12.48 34.28 -9.73
C ASP A 127 -11.64 35.25 -8.86
N CYS A 128 -10.48 34.81 -8.37
CA CYS A 128 -9.61 35.66 -7.54
C CYS A 128 -8.42 36.28 -8.29
N ASN A 129 -8.29 36.00 -9.59
CA ASN A 129 -7.23 36.51 -10.48
C ASN A 129 -5.80 36.19 -10.00
N GLN A 130 -5.62 35.12 -9.21
CA GLN A 130 -4.33 34.72 -8.67
C GLN A 130 -3.70 33.59 -9.48
N TYR A 131 -2.36 33.62 -9.53
CA TYR A 131 -1.53 32.56 -10.08
C TYR A 131 -0.96 31.67 -8.99
N PHE A 132 -0.94 30.36 -9.23
CA PHE A 132 -0.38 29.37 -8.33
C PHE A 132 0.15 28.16 -9.10
N SER A 133 0.88 27.31 -8.39
CA SER A 133 1.40 26.06 -8.90
C SER A 133 1.25 24.99 -7.83
N PHE A 134 0.82 23.80 -8.21
CA PHE A 134 0.72 22.69 -7.28
C PHE A 134 2.03 21.92 -7.27
N ASN A 135 2.72 21.98 -6.14
CA ASN A 135 3.81 21.08 -5.81
C ASN A 135 3.48 20.38 -4.50
N ILE A 136 2.42 19.56 -4.54
CA ILE A 136 1.74 19.05 -3.35
C ILE A 136 2.71 18.26 -2.48
N GLY A 137 2.86 18.68 -1.23
CA GLY A 137 3.79 18.07 -0.27
C GLY A 137 5.25 18.53 -0.43
N PHE A 138 5.59 19.23 -1.51
CA PHE A 138 6.92 19.77 -1.77
C PHE A 138 6.88 21.30 -1.96
N GLU A 139 5.92 21.96 -1.32
CA GLU A 139 5.77 23.40 -1.40
C GLU A 139 7.05 24.07 -0.90
N LYS A 140 7.50 25.08 -1.66
CA LYS A 140 8.72 25.86 -1.40
C LYS A 140 10.01 25.02 -1.39
N MET A 141 9.99 23.79 -1.91
CA MET A 141 11.20 22.98 -2.08
C MET A 141 11.94 23.37 -3.35
N LYS A 142 13.27 23.56 -3.24
CA LYS A 142 14.15 23.82 -4.40
C LYS A 142 14.36 22.58 -5.26
N HIS A 143 14.45 21.42 -4.63
CA HIS A 143 14.71 20.14 -5.28
C HIS A 143 13.41 19.47 -5.70
N ASN A 144 13.46 18.68 -6.77
CA ASN A 144 12.28 18.00 -7.29
C ASN A 144 11.74 16.96 -6.29
N PRO A 145 10.44 16.63 -6.35
CA PRO A 145 9.82 15.62 -5.50
C PRO A 145 10.56 14.28 -5.49
N GLN A 146 10.98 13.82 -6.68
CA GLN A 146 11.66 12.53 -6.83
C GLN A 146 12.93 12.41 -5.98
N ALA A 147 13.77 13.45 -5.96
CA ALA A 147 15.00 13.47 -5.19
C ALA A 147 14.71 13.36 -3.69
N VAL A 148 13.75 14.15 -3.20
CA VAL A 148 13.40 14.23 -1.79
C VAL A 148 12.76 12.92 -1.32
N THR A 149 11.86 12.33 -2.12
CA THR A 149 11.26 11.02 -1.83
C THR A 149 12.28 9.89 -1.84
N THR A 150 13.18 9.87 -2.82
CA THR A 150 14.26 8.86 -2.88
C THR A 150 15.17 8.95 -1.66
N ALA A 151 15.48 10.16 -1.20
CA ALA A 151 16.28 10.36 0.00
C ALA A 151 15.62 9.76 1.25
N MET A 152 14.31 9.97 1.42
CA MET A 152 13.55 9.37 2.52
C MET A 152 13.49 7.85 2.42
N GLN A 153 13.21 7.33 1.23
CA GLN A 153 13.14 5.89 1.01
C GLN A 153 14.44 5.20 1.42
N LEU A 154 15.58 5.75 0.99
CA LEU A 154 16.90 5.22 1.35
C LEU A 154 17.13 5.28 2.86
N TYR A 155 16.85 6.42 3.48
CA TYR A 155 17.01 6.59 4.93
C TYR A 155 16.16 5.59 5.74
N PHE A 156 14.88 5.45 5.43
CA PHE A 156 14.00 4.50 6.13
C PHE A 156 14.30 3.04 5.80
N SER A 157 15.02 2.78 4.70
CA SER A 157 15.58 1.46 4.38
C SER A 157 16.88 1.17 5.14
N GLY A 158 17.38 2.12 5.95
CA GLY A 158 18.56 1.95 6.79
C GLY A 158 19.85 2.53 6.22
N GLU A 159 19.80 3.24 5.08
CA GLU A 159 21.00 3.86 4.51
C GLU A 159 21.50 5.04 5.34
N SER A 160 22.82 5.15 5.46
CA SER A 160 23.44 6.33 6.08
C SER A 160 23.22 7.57 5.21
N LEU A 161 23.15 8.76 5.83
CA LEU A 161 23.00 10.03 5.10
C LEU A 161 24.09 10.23 4.01
N ARG A 162 25.29 9.70 4.24
CA ARG A 162 26.40 9.77 3.28
C ARG A 162 26.21 8.81 2.10
N ASN A 163 25.67 7.61 2.34
CA ASN A 163 25.31 6.70 1.24
C ASN A 163 24.12 7.25 0.45
N THR A 164 23.10 7.76 1.14
CA THR A 164 21.97 8.44 0.49
C THR A 164 22.45 9.58 -0.40
N GLN A 165 23.42 10.38 0.07
CA GLN A 165 24.05 11.43 -0.75
C GLN A 165 24.67 10.86 -2.03
N LYS A 166 25.45 9.78 -1.93
CA LYS A 166 26.08 9.13 -3.10
C LYS A 166 25.05 8.61 -4.09
N SER A 167 23.99 7.98 -3.60
CA SER A 167 22.88 7.47 -4.42
C SER A 167 22.14 8.60 -5.14
N LEU A 168 21.90 9.73 -4.45
CA LEU A 168 21.31 10.92 -5.06
C LEU A 168 22.23 11.55 -6.13
N GLU A 169 23.54 11.56 -5.89
CA GLU A 169 24.49 12.06 -6.87
C GLU A 169 24.51 11.21 -8.15
N PHE A 170 24.37 9.89 -8.04
CA PHE A 170 24.27 8.99 -9.19
C PHE A 170 23.06 9.29 -10.09
N ILE A 171 21.93 9.70 -9.51
CA ILE A 171 20.74 10.15 -10.25
C ILE A 171 20.80 11.63 -10.64
N GLY A 172 21.97 12.27 -10.55
CA GLY A 172 22.20 13.66 -10.98
C GLY A 172 21.83 14.72 -9.95
N VAL A 173 21.51 14.34 -8.70
CA VAL A 173 21.13 15.28 -7.64
C VAL A 173 22.30 15.50 -6.68
N LYS A 174 23.01 16.61 -6.87
CA LYS A 174 24.11 17.02 -5.99
C LYS A 174 23.60 17.83 -4.81
N VAL A 175 23.60 17.22 -3.62
CA VAL A 175 23.23 17.86 -2.34
C VAL A 175 24.19 17.43 -1.24
N SER A 176 24.25 18.20 -0.15
CA SER A 176 25.00 17.78 1.04
C SER A 176 24.19 16.79 1.89
N HIS A 177 24.86 15.90 2.61
CA HIS A 177 24.22 15.04 3.61
C HIS A 177 23.40 15.83 4.66
N GLN A 178 23.81 17.06 4.98
CA GLN A 178 23.03 17.94 5.87
C GLN A 178 21.69 18.33 5.24
N THR A 179 21.66 18.61 3.93
CA THR A 179 20.41 18.90 3.21
C THR A 179 19.47 17.69 3.28
N ILE A 180 20.01 16.48 3.15
CA ILE A 180 19.27 15.22 3.28
C ILE A 180 18.72 15.08 4.70
N SER A 181 19.52 15.34 5.73
CA SER A 181 19.08 15.35 7.13
C SER A 181 17.90 16.29 7.34
N ASN A 182 17.98 17.51 6.81
CA ASN A 182 16.91 18.51 6.95
C ASN A 182 15.62 18.07 6.24
N TRP A 183 15.74 17.37 5.09
CA TRP A 183 14.57 16.77 4.45
C TRP A 183 13.97 15.68 5.31
N ILE A 184 14.77 14.74 5.79
CA ILE A 184 14.29 13.65 6.64
C ILE A 184 13.55 14.20 7.86
N GLU A 185 14.12 15.18 8.55
CA GLU A 185 13.51 15.81 9.72
C GLU A 185 12.17 16.49 9.36
N LYS A 186 12.15 17.34 8.33
CA LYS A 186 10.93 18.05 7.89
C LYS A 186 9.77 17.09 7.64
N TYR A 187 10.02 16.01 6.91
CA TYR A 187 8.95 15.10 6.49
C TYR A 187 8.64 14.03 7.54
N SER A 188 9.60 13.63 8.38
CA SER A 188 9.31 12.80 9.55
C SER A 188 8.37 13.51 10.52
N LEU A 189 8.54 14.82 10.73
CA LEU A 189 7.62 15.63 11.52
C LEU A 189 6.22 15.72 10.90
N LEU A 190 6.13 15.83 9.58
CA LEU A 190 4.86 15.81 8.86
C LEU A 190 4.14 14.46 9.03
N MET A 191 4.87 13.35 8.87
CA MET A 191 4.35 12.00 9.04
C MET A 191 3.90 11.76 10.48
N LYS A 192 4.68 12.21 11.48
CA LYS A 192 4.30 12.11 12.91
C LYS A 192 2.95 12.77 13.17
N LYS A 193 2.76 14.01 12.72
CA LYS A 193 1.47 14.73 12.85
C LYS A 193 0.30 14.01 12.20
N TYR A 194 0.55 13.23 11.16
CA TYR A 194 -0.48 12.41 10.52
C TYR A 194 -0.77 11.15 11.34
N VAL A 195 0.26 10.43 11.76
CA VAL A 195 0.15 9.20 12.56
C VAL A 195 -0.54 9.48 13.89
N ASP A 196 -0.25 10.59 14.54
CA ASP A 196 -0.89 10.97 15.82
C ASP A 196 -2.42 11.16 15.70
N LYS A 197 -2.95 11.41 14.48
CA LYS A 197 -4.40 11.51 14.23
C LYS A 197 -5.05 10.15 14.01
N LEU A 198 -4.27 9.12 13.73
CA LEU A 198 -4.78 7.76 13.56
C LEU A 198 -5.05 7.20 14.95
N LYS A 199 -6.33 6.99 15.29
CA LYS A 199 -6.67 6.21 16.47
C LYS A 199 -6.34 4.74 16.18
N PRO A 200 -5.35 4.12 16.86
CA PRO A 200 -5.10 2.71 16.67
C PRO A 200 -6.32 1.93 17.19
N GLN A 201 -6.81 0.97 16.41
CA GLN A 201 -7.72 -0.04 16.96
C GLN A 201 -6.87 -1.02 17.74
N VAL A 202 -6.72 -0.75 19.03
CA VAL A 202 -6.23 -1.76 19.98
C VAL A 202 -7.43 -2.66 20.30
N GLY A 203 -7.30 -3.94 19.98
CA GLY A 203 -8.32 -4.91 20.40
C GLY A 203 -8.32 -4.98 21.92
N ASP A 204 -9.51 -4.91 22.53
CA ASP A 204 -9.68 -5.18 23.95
C ASP A 204 -9.19 -6.61 24.21
N THR A 205 -8.06 -6.72 24.93
CA THR A 205 -7.51 -8.00 25.38
C THR A 205 -8.10 -8.32 26.74
#